data_AF-A0A7S1YXR5-F1
#
_entry.id   AF-A0A7S1YXR5-F1
#
_cell.length_a   1.000
_cell.length_b   1.000
_cell.length_c   1.000
_cell.angle_alpha   90.00
_cell.angle_beta   90.00
_cell.angle_gamma   90.00
#
_symmetry.space_group_name_H-M   'P 1'
#
loop_
_entity.id
_entity.type
_entity.pdbx_description
1 polymer ?
#
loop_
_entity_poly.entity_id
_entity_poly.type
_entity_poly.pdbx_seq_one_letter_code
_entity_poly.pdbx_strand_id
1 'polypeptide(L)'
;MLLTLKVIRNVNLVGAVKYMWALYWIMPIEILFVVSLFDYHRVTDVWVKHWWSTPSMNWFRELFCLAGTAYTKCAMPVGGGSINTTEDEWCELNYNATDCSDIRSEAQQKMTTTSYIFVTGNGIWGVLLILLLFLALTLLEGIITAPIVQSSKETNIPAWLTLPIIGCLAGGSVLLFSPSSALSDGADSGVFWVGLVYMVASGMFFLAALLGWFISAFSVLNNRDKRHKQIAILLFIATMLLTVLSVAAILSTSLIYSASIVRIDYDDKARGNVACYLDTADSCTNCPKSPGHQPEGVWCPEWTDEEVVKVLQTQLKQSATLGAILLIYAFSALRFGFILHSHFSRYQIDYV
;
A
#
# COMPACT_ATOMS: atom_id res chain seq x y z
N MET A 1 43.69 2.00 17.18
CA MET A 1 43.84 1.13 15.99
C MET A 1 43.99 -0.36 16.32
N LEU A 2 44.69 -0.76 17.39
CA LEU A 2 44.78 -2.17 17.83
C LEU A 2 43.52 -2.69 18.57
N LEU A 3 42.78 -1.83 19.27
CA LEU A 3 41.52 -2.20 19.94
C LEU A 3 40.35 -2.41 18.96
N THR A 4 40.31 -1.66 17.86
CA THR A 4 39.31 -1.83 16.79
C THR A 4 39.46 -3.17 16.06
N LEU A 5 40.70 -3.64 15.85
CA LEU A 5 40.97 -4.96 15.25
C LEU A 5 40.45 -6.12 16.11
N LYS A 6 40.50 -5.99 17.44
CA LYS A 6 40.08 -7.07 18.36
C LYS A 6 38.55 -7.17 18.47
N VAL A 7 37.84 -6.05 18.36
CA VAL A 7 36.36 -6.03 18.29
C VAL A 7 35.87 -6.59 16.95
N ILE A 8 36.53 -6.26 15.84
CA ILE A 8 36.22 -6.80 14.50
C ILE A 8 36.37 -8.34 14.44
N ARG A 9 37.32 -8.91 15.19
CA ARG A 9 37.59 -10.36 15.19
C ARG A 9 36.46 -11.22 15.81
N ASN A 10 35.54 -10.61 16.58
CA ASN A 10 34.38 -11.30 17.16
C ASN A 10 33.05 -10.96 16.49
N VAL A 11 33.05 -10.14 15.43
CA VAL A 11 31.82 -9.87 14.68
C VAL A 11 31.53 -11.05 13.76
N ASN A 12 30.42 -11.74 14.01
CA ASN A 12 29.87 -12.71 13.07
C ASN A 12 29.45 -11.97 11.79
N LEU A 13 30.39 -11.85 10.84
CA LEU A 13 30.20 -11.15 9.58
C LEU A 13 28.98 -11.67 8.80
N VAL A 14 28.76 -13.00 8.84
CA VAL A 14 27.58 -13.64 8.25
C VAL A 14 26.30 -13.15 8.92
N GLY A 15 26.31 -13.03 10.26
CA GLY A 15 25.20 -12.46 11.03
C GLY A 15 24.94 -10.99 10.67
N ALA A 16 25.99 -10.17 10.55
CA ALA A 16 25.86 -8.76 10.18
C ALA A 16 25.28 -8.59 8.77
N VAL A 17 25.72 -9.40 7.79
CA VAL A 17 25.16 -9.40 6.44
C VAL A 17 23.68 -9.81 6.45
N LYS A 18 23.31 -10.88 7.17
CA LYS A 18 21.90 -11.29 7.31
C LYS A 18 21.03 -10.20 7.92
N TYR A 19 21.53 -9.54 8.97
CA TYR A 19 20.82 -8.44 9.62
C TYR A 19 20.65 -7.23 8.69
N MET A 20 21.69 -6.85 7.95
CA MET A 20 21.61 -5.81 6.92
C MET A 20 20.51 -6.11 5.88
N TRP A 21 20.41 -7.36 5.41
CA TRP A 21 19.34 -7.76 4.49
C TRP A 21 17.94 -7.68 5.11
N ALA A 22 17.79 -8.06 6.37
CA ALA A 22 16.53 -7.92 7.09
C ALA A 22 16.13 -6.44 7.22
N LEU A 23 17.08 -5.55 7.52
CA LEU A 23 16.83 -4.10 7.60
C LEU A 23 16.40 -3.51 6.27
N TYR A 24 17.09 -3.89 5.18
CA TYR A 24 16.69 -3.47 3.84
C TYR A 24 15.28 -3.98 3.46
N TRP A 25 14.87 -5.13 3.99
CA TRP A 25 13.53 -5.68 3.80
C TRP A 25 12.45 -4.95 4.59
N ILE A 26 12.74 -4.63 5.85
CA ILE A 26 11.80 -3.97 6.77
C ILE A 26 11.61 -2.50 6.41
N MET A 27 12.68 -1.80 6.02
CA MET A 27 12.65 -0.36 5.78
C MET A 27 11.55 0.08 4.79
N PRO A 28 11.35 -0.57 3.62
CA PRO A 28 10.29 -0.19 2.70
C PRO A 28 8.89 -0.45 3.23
N ILE A 29 8.69 -1.48 4.05
CA ILE A 29 7.42 -1.75 4.74
C ILE A 29 7.13 -0.63 5.73
N GLU A 30 8.14 -0.22 6.50
CA GLU A 30 8.01 0.91 7.45
C GLU A 30 7.71 2.22 6.71
N ILE A 31 8.37 2.50 5.59
CA ILE A 31 8.09 3.70 4.78
C ILE A 31 6.63 3.68 4.29
N LEU A 32 6.15 2.55 3.78
CA LEU A 32 4.74 2.40 3.37
C LEU A 32 3.79 2.68 4.52
N PHE A 33 4.06 2.11 5.69
CA PHE A 33 3.22 2.25 6.86
C PHE A 33 3.17 3.70 7.33
N VAL A 34 4.33 4.35 7.45
CA VAL A 34 4.44 5.76 7.88
C VAL A 34 3.72 6.71 6.92
N VAL A 35 3.90 6.55 5.61
CA VAL A 35 3.19 7.37 4.63
C VAL A 35 1.69 7.12 4.71
N SER A 36 1.28 5.84 4.86
CA SER A 36 -0.12 5.48 4.99
C SER A 36 -0.75 6.13 6.21
N LEU A 37 -0.06 6.16 7.36
CA LEU A 37 -0.54 6.81 8.58
C LEU A 37 -0.87 8.29 8.36
N PHE A 38 -0.01 9.04 7.66
CA PHE A 38 -0.25 10.48 7.46
C PHE A 38 -1.52 10.77 6.67
N ASP A 39 -1.86 9.96 5.66
CA ASP A 39 -3.10 10.13 4.88
C ASP A 39 -4.31 9.42 5.53
N TYR A 40 -4.09 8.45 6.43
CA TYR A 40 -5.16 7.60 6.99
C TYR A 40 -6.21 8.37 7.79
N HIS A 41 -5.85 9.50 8.40
CA HIS A 41 -6.79 10.31 9.19
C HIS A 41 -8.00 10.76 8.38
N ARG A 42 -7.83 11.06 7.07
CA ARG A 42 -8.92 11.49 6.19
C ARG A 42 -9.94 10.40 5.94
N VAL A 43 -9.47 9.17 5.77
CA VAL A 43 -10.33 7.99 5.57
C VAL A 43 -10.95 7.56 6.90
N THR A 44 -10.21 7.73 8.01
CA THR A 44 -10.72 7.42 9.35
C THR A 44 -11.94 8.26 9.68
N ASP A 45 -11.99 9.53 9.30
CA ASP A 45 -13.15 10.38 9.54
C ASP A 45 -14.41 9.85 8.83
N VAL A 46 -14.29 9.49 7.55
CA VAL A 46 -15.37 8.86 6.76
C VAL A 46 -15.78 7.52 7.39
N TRP A 47 -14.80 6.74 7.85
CA TRP A 47 -15.03 5.46 8.51
C TRP A 47 -15.75 5.61 9.86
N VAL A 48 -15.32 6.55 10.68
CA VAL A 48 -15.97 6.86 11.97
C VAL A 48 -17.39 7.34 11.75
N LYS A 49 -17.64 8.15 10.72
CA LYS A 49 -18.97 8.67 10.41
C LYS A 49 -19.96 7.56 10.06
N HIS A 50 -19.64 6.72 9.07
CA HIS A 50 -20.60 5.76 8.50
C HIS A 50 -20.70 4.45 9.29
N TRP A 51 -19.62 3.98 9.92
CA TRP A 51 -19.64 2.74 10.69
C TRP A 51 -19.99 2.94 12.16
N TRP A 52 -20.26 4.17 12.59
CA TRP A 52 -20.47 4.50 14.00
C TRP A 52 -21.51 3.64 14.69
N SER A 53 -22.63 3.33 14.03
CA SER A 53 -23.73 2.54 14.58
C SER A 53 -23.45 1.04 14.64
N THR A 54 -22.40 0.58 13.97
CA THR A 54 -22.13 -0.85 13.80
C THR A 54 -21.54 -1.49 15.07
N PRO A 55 -21.67 -2.82 15.25
CA PRO A 55 -21.10 -3.50 16.41
C PRO A 55 -19.58 -3.38 16.56
N SER A 56 -18.84 -3.17 15.46
CA SER A 56 -17.38 -3.02 15.51
C SER A 56 -16.93 -1.73 16.19
N MET A 57 -17.81 -0.72 16.25
CA MET A 57 -17.54 0.56 16.91
C MET A 57 -17.94 0.60 18.39
N ASN A 58 -18.48 -0.49 18.95
CA ASN A 58 -18.98 -0.55 20.33
C ASN A 58 -17.98 0.01 21.35
N TRP A 59 -16.73 -0.45 21.29
CA TRP A 59 -15.68 -0.04 22.23
C TRP A 59 -15.40 1.47 22.16
N PHE A 60 -15.39 2.04 20.96
CA PHE A 60 -15.20 3.48 20.78
C PHE A 60 -16.39 4.28 21.32
N ARG A 61 -17.61 3.79 21.11
CA ARG A 61 -18.81 4.42 21.67
C ARG A 61 -18.80 4.41 23.19
N GLU A 62 -18.41 3.30 23.82
CA GLU A 62 -18.27 3.26 25.29
C GLU A 62 -17.24 4.28 25.83
N LEU A 63 -16.17 4.53 25.06
CA LEU A 63 -15.11 5.45 25.47
C LEU A 63 -15.47 6.93 25.24
N PHE A 64 -16.14 7.26 24.14
CA PHE A 64 -16.36 8.64 23.71
C PHE A 64 -17.78 9.18 23.92
N CYS A 65 -18.78 8.30 24.02
CA CYS A 65 -20.15 8.71 24.32
C CYS A 65 -20.34 8.99 25.82
N LEU A 66 -21.44 9.68 26.15
CA LEU A 66 -21.88 9.85 27.53
C LEU A 66 -22.21 8.50 28.18
N ALA A 67 -22.00 8.39 29.48
CA ALA A 67 -22.28 7.16 30.23
C ALA A 67 -23.75 6.75 30.03
N GLY A 68 -23.97 5.50 29.61
CA GLY A 68 -25.30 4.95 29.35
C GLY A 68 -25.90 5.26 27.97
N THR A 69 -25.23 6.06 27.13
CA THR A 69 -25.74 6.39 25.77
C THR A 69 -25.07 5.61 24.64
N ALA A 70 -23.96 4.92 24.92
CA ALA A 70 -23.12 4.24 23.92
C ALA A 70 -23.88 3.24 23.01
N TYR A 71 -24.89 2.57 23.54
CA TYR A 71 -25.71 1.59 22.80
C TYR A 71 -27.11 2.11 22.45
N THR A 72 -27.42 3.36 22.81
CA THR A 72 -28.76 3.93 22.66
C THR A 72 -28.70 5.15 21.73
N LYS A 73 -28.90 6.35 22.26
CA LYS A 73 -28.92 7.60 21.50
C LYS A 73 -27.63 7.86 20.74
N CYS A 74 -26.49 7.48 21.31
CA CYS A 74 -25.19 7.73 20.67
C CYS A 74 -24.95 6.80 19.47
N ALA A 75 -25.61 5.65 19.38
CA ALA A 75 -25.41 4.68 18.29
C ALA A 75 -26.23 5.00 17.03
N MET A 76 -26.76 6.22 16.92
CA MET A 76 -27.63 6.62 15.82
C MET A 76 -26.92 6.54 14.45
N PRO A 77 -27.50 5.86 13.44
CA PRO A 77 -26.94 5.80 12.09
C PRO A 77 -27.01 7.16 11.39
N VAL A 78 -26.07 7.42 10.48
CA VAL A 78 -26.11 8.61 9.61
C VAL A 78 -27.32 8.52 8.69
N GLY A 79 -28.04 9.63 8.52
CA GLY A 79 -29.22 9.69 7.64
C GLY A 79 -30.44 8.92 8.12
N GLY A 80 -30.47 8.40 9.36
CA GLY A 80 -31.61 7.63 9.89
C GLY A 80 -31.53 6.12 9.65
N GLY A 81 -30.52 5.64 8.91
CA GLY A 81 -30.30 4.23 8.63
C GLY A 81 -31.24 3.65 7.57
N SER A 82 -31.39 2.32 7.55
CA SER A 82 -32.07 1.63 6.44
C SER A 82 -33.59 1.81 6.37
N ILE A 83 -34.22 2.27 7.45
CA ILE A 83 -35.69 2.28 7.63
C ILE A 83 -36.23 3.72 7.68
N ASN A 84 -35.53 4.64 8.34
CA ASN A 84 -35.97 6.01 8.57
C ASN A 84 -35.32 6.95 7.55
N THR A 85 -36.02 8.02 7.16
CA THR A 85 -35.50 8.97 6.15
C THR A 85 -34.62 10.05 6.75
N THR A 86 -34.77 10.31 8.05
CA THR A 86 -33.99 11.32 8.77
C THR A 86 -33.50 10.80 10.11
N GLU A 87 -32.43 11.44 10.60
CA GLU A 87 -31.84 11.14 11.91
C GLU A 87 -32.80 11.44 13.06
N ASP A 88 -33.57 12.54 12.95
CA ASP A 88 -34.52 12.97 13.97
C ASP A 88 -35.68 11.98 14.11
N GLU A 89 -36.22 11.49 12.98
CA GLU A 89 -37.25 10.43 12.97
C GLU A 89 -36.77 9.16 13.67
N TRP A 90 -35.52 8.77 13.44
CA TRP A 90 -34.95 7.59 14.08
C TRP A 90 -34.82 7.79 15.59
N CYS A 91 -34.37 8.97 16.03
CA CYS A 91 -34.20 9.31 17.43
C CYS A 91 -35.55 9.39 18.17
N GLU A 92 -36.56 10.01 17.56
CA GLU A 92 -37.90 10.12 18.11
C GLU A 92 -38.57 8.75 18.23
N LEU A 93 -38.46 7.91 17.18
CA LEU A 93 -39.06 6.58 17.15
C LEU A 93 -38.49 5.63 18.21
N ASN A 94 -37.17 5.64 18.41
CA ASN A 94 -36.50 4.68 19.31
C ASN A 94 -36.39 5.18 20.76
N TYR A 95 -36.26 6.49 20.96
CA TYR A 95 -35.92 7.06 22.27
C TYR A 95 -36.75 8.28 22.67
N ASN A 96 -37.74 8.70 21.86
CA ASN A 96 -38.56 9.89 22.10
C ASN A 96 -37.71 11.11 22.46
N ALA A 97 -36.66 11.35 21.67
CA ALA A 97 -35.69 12.40 21.89
C ALA A 97 -35.30 13.06 20.56
N THR A 98 -34.68 14.24 20.64
CA THR A 98 -34.22 15.02 19.48
C THR A 98 -32.72 15.34 19.56
N ASP A 99 -32.04 14.89 20.60
CA ASP A 99 -30.63 15.21 20.91
C ASP A 99 -29.63 14.16 20.39
N CYS A 100 -30.08 13.13 19.67
CA CYS A 100 -29.21 12.04 19.23
C CYS A 100 -28.11 12.51 18.25
N SER A 101 -28.42 13.43 17.32
CA SER A 101 -27.43 13.92 16.33
C SER A 101 -26.31 14.71 16.99
N ASP A 102 -26.65 15.56 17.97
CA ASP A 102 -25.68 16.33 18.75
C ASP A 102 -24.80 15.41 19.60
N ILE A 103 -25.39 14.45 20.32
CA ILE A 103 -24.63 13.48 21.14
C ILE A 103 -23.66 12.68 20.28
N ARG A 104 -24.12 12.20 19.12
CA ARG A 104 -23.30 11.41 18.20
C ARG A 104 -22.16 12.26 17.60
N SER A 105 -22.48 13.44 17.07
CA SER A 105 -21.49 14.31 16.42
C SER A 105 -20.40 14.77 17.39
N GLU A 106 -20.76 15.09 18.64
CA GLU A 106 -19.79 15.41 19.69
C GLU A 106 -18.87 14.22 19.98
N ALA A 107 -19.42 13.00 20.11
CA ALA A 107 -18.63 11.79 20.36
C ALA A 107 -17.71 11.44 19.17
N GLN A 108 -18.23 11.53 17.94
CA GLN A 108 -17.45 11.33 16.71
C GLN A 108 -16.31 12.35 16.61
N GLN A 109 -16.57 13.62 16.90
CA GLN A 109 -15.54 14.67 16.87
C GLN A 109 -14.42 14.40 17.89
N LYS A 110 -14.77 13.96 19.11
CA LYS A 110 -13.78 13.53 20.12
C LYS A 110 -12.95 12.34 19.64
N MET A 111 -13.59 11.34 19.02
CA MET A 111 -12.89 10.20 18.45
C MET A 111 -11.97 10.63 17.31
N THR A 112 -12.45 11.38 16.32
CA THR A 112 -11.66 11.85 15.18
C THR A 112 -10.45 12.66 15.63
N THR A 113 -10.62 13.56 16.61
CA THR A 113 -9.51 14.34 17.17
C THR A 113 -8.48 13.45 17.87
N THR A 114 -8.94 12.49 18.68
CA THR A 114 -8.05 11.55 19.40
C THR A 114 -7.29 10.66 18.42
N SER A 115 -7.98 10.10 17.44
CA SER A 115 -7.40 9.28 16.36
C SER A 115 -6.39 10.08 15.54
N TYR A 116 -6.67 11.34 15.21
CA TYR A 116 -5.73 12.22 14.51
C TYR A 116 -4.42 12.40 15.28
N ILE A 117 -4.51 12.71 16.58
CA ILE A 117 -3.33 12.86 17.46
C ILE A 117 -2.55 11.54 17.51
N PHE A 118 -3.25 10.42 17.72
CA PHE A 118 -2.63 9.10 17.79
C PHE A 118 -1.91 8.73 16.49
N VAL A 119 -2.58 8.85 15.34
CA VAL A 119 -2.05 8.49 14.02
C VAL A 119 -0.86 9.39 13.65
N THR A 120 -0.95 10.69 13.93
CA THR A 120 0.16 11.63 13.69
C THR A 120 1.35 11.35 14.62
N GLY A 121 1.09 11.05 15.89
CA GLY A 121 2.13 10.63 16.84
C GLY A 121 2.86 9.38 16.38
N ASN A 122 2.13 8.36 15.91
CA ASN A 122 2.72 7.15 15.32
C ASN A 122 3.48 7.46 14.02
N GLY A 123 2.97 8.36 13.17
CA GLY A 123 3.67 8.80 11.97
C GLY A 123 5.02 9.44 12.28
N ILE A 124 5.08 10.34 13.26
CA ILE A 124 6.33 10.97 13.73
C ILE A 124 7.29 9.91 14.28
N TRP A 125 6.79 9.00 15.12
CA TRP A 125 7.60 7.92 15.68
C TRP A 125 8.17 7.00 14.59
N GLY A 126 7.36 6.66 13.59
CA GLY A 126 7.80 5.87 12.46
C GLY A 126 8.83 6.59 11.59
N VAL A 127 8.73 7.91 11.39
CA VAL A 127 9.80 8.69 10.74
C VAL A 127 11.12 8.58 11.52
N LEU A 128 11.08 8.70 12.85
CA LEU A 128 12.28 8.51 13.68
C LEU A 128 12.84 7.10 13.56
N LEU A 129 11.98 6.08 13.50
CA LEU A 129 12.38 4.69 13.28
C LEU A 129 13.06 4.52 11.92
N ILE A 130 12.50 5.08 10.84
CA ILE A 130 13.11 5.03 9.50
C ILE A 130 14.50 5.69 9.50
N LEU A 131 14.65 6.84 10.15
CA LEU A 131 15.95 7.51 10.27
C LEU A 131 16.96 6.64 11.05
N LEU A 132 16.52 5.96 12.10
CA LEU A 132 17.35 5.03 12.87
C LEU A 132 17.75 3.80 12.05
N LEU A 133 16.82 3.22 11.28
CA LEU A 133 17.09 2.11 10.36
C LEU A 133 18.08 2.53 9.27
N PHE A 134 17.94 3.74 8.73
CA PHE A 134 18.85 4.30 7.74
C PHE A 134 20.26 4.52 8.30
N LEU A 135 20.36 5.06 9.51
CA LEU A 135 21.63 5.19 10.22
C LEU A 135 22.27 3.82 10.46
N ALA A 136 21.49 2.83 10.91
CA ALA A 136 21.97 1.47 11.14
C ALA A 136 22.51 0.82 9.85
N LEU A 137 21.80 0.97 8.73
CA LEU A 137 22.27 0.51 7.42
C LEU A 137 23.56 1.21 6.99
N THR A 138 23.63 2.54 7.14
CA THR A 138 24.84 3.31 6.79
C THR A 138 26.05 2.86 7.62
N LEU A 139 25.86 2.60 8.91
CA LEU A 139 26.91 2.09 9.79
C LEU A 139 27.33 0.67 9.42
N LEU A 140 26.37 -0.22 9.10
CA LEU A 140 26.66 -1.59 8.67
C LEU A 140 27.43 -1.61 7.34
N GLU A 141 27.05 -0.78 6.37
CA GLU A 141 27.78 -0.62 5.11
C GLU A 141 29.20 -0.09 5.31
N GLY A 142 29.42 0.77 6.33
CA GLY A 142 30.75 1.23 6.69
C GLY A 142 31.65 0.14 7.31
N ILE A 143 31.05 -0.83 8.00
CA ILE A 143 31.78 -1.94 8.66
C ILE A 143 32.03 -3.10 7.69
N ILE A 144 31.04 -3.44 6.87
CA ILE A 144 31.12 -4.55 5.91
C ILE A 144 31.82 -4.05 4.65
N THR A 145 32.89 -4.72 4.24
CA THR A 145 33.62 -4.30 3.03
C THR A 145 32.74 -4.40 1.79
N ALA A 146 32.82 -3.40 0.90
CA ALA A 146 32.10 -3.34 -0.37
C ALA A 146 32.08 -4.66 -1.19
N PRO A 147 33.19 -5.43 -1.33
CA PRO A 147 33.17 -6.69 -2.08
C PRO A 147 32.27 -7.76 -1.43
N ILE A 148 32.20 -7.81 -0.10
CA ILE A 148 31.34 -8.78 0.61
C ILE A 148 29.87 -8.44 0.39
N VAL A 149 29.53 -7.15 0.43
CA VAL A 149 28.18 -6.67 0.11
C VAL A 149 27.80 -7.00 -1.33
N GLN A 150 28.72 -6.82 -2.30
CA GLN A 150 28.48 -7.16 -3.71
C GLN A 150 28.24 -8.66 -3.92
N SER A 151 29.11 -9.50 -3.39
CA SER A 151 28.95 -10.96 -3.50
C SER A 151 27.65 -11.43 -2.83
N SER A 152 27.29 -10.85 -1.69
CA SER A 152 26.02 -11.17 -1.04
C SER A 152 24.80 -10.67 -1.83
N LYS A 153 24.90 -9.55 -2.55
CA LYS A 153 23.84 -9.07 -3.45
C LYS A 153 23.60 -10.07 -4.57
N GLU A 154 24.65 -10.60 -5.17
CA GLU A 154 24.55 -11.62 -6.23
C GLU A 154 23.75 -12.86 -5.79
N THR A 155 23.96 -13.34 -4.56
CA THR A 155 23.26 -14.54 -4.06
C THR A 155 21.83 -14.26 -3.58
N ASN A 156 21.55 -13.03 -3.15
CA ASN A 156 20.28 -12.68 -2.49
C ASN A 156 19.30 -11.91 -3.38
N ILE A 157 19.62 -11.60 -4.64
CA ILE A 157 18.68 -10.91 -5.56
C ILE A 157 17.31 -11.56 -5.66
N PRO A 158 17.16 -12.89 -5.80
CA PRO A 158 15.83 -13.49 -5.86
C PRO A 158 15.03 -13.22 -4.59
N ALA A 159 15.68 -13.32 -3.43
CA ALA A 159 15.08 -13.00 -2.14
C ALA A 159 14.84 -11.50 -1.96
N TRP A 160 15.58 -10.62 -2.63
CA TRP A 160 15.33 -9.17 -2.62
C TRP A 160 14.09 -8.80 -3.43
N LEU A 161 13.82 -9.56 -4.50
CA LEU A 161 12.69 -9.33 -5.39
C LEU A 161 11.37 -9.92 -4.88
N THR A 162 11.35 -10.73 -3.81
CA THR A 162 10.07 -11.24 -3.29
C THR A 162 9.19 -10.14 -2.69
N LEU A 163 9.76 -9.08 -2.11
CA LEU A 163 8.98 -7.93 -1.62
C LEU A 163 8.24 -7.23 -2.76
N PRO A 164 8.89 -6.81 -3.86
CA PRO A 164 8.17 -6.20 -4.97
C PRO A 164 7.19 -7.15 -5.67
N ILE A 165 7.45 -8.47 -5.70
CA ILE A 165 6.47 -9.46 -6.22
C ILE A 165 5.20 -9.43 -5.37
N ILE A 166 5.33 -9.60 -4.04
CA ILE A 166 4.20 -9.63 -3.12
C ILE A 166 3.51 -8.27 -3.09
N GLY A 167 4.26 -7.18 -3.05
CA GLY A 167 3.73 -5.82 -3.06
C GLY A 167 2.93 -5.50 -4.33
N CYS A 168 3.45 -5.84 -5.51
CA CYS A 168 2.71 -5.69 -6.76
C CYS A 168 1.47 -6.58 -6.83
N LEU A 169 1.58 -7.84 -6.39
CA LEU A 169 0.45 -8.76 -6.39
C LEU A 169 -0.66 -8.29 -5.45
N ALA A 170 -0.30 -7.90 -4.23
CA ALA A 170 -1.24 -7.40 -3.22
C ALA A 170 -1.86 -6.07 -3.66
N GLY A 171 -1.03 -5.09 -4.07
CA GLY A 171 -1.50 -3.79 -4.55
C GLY A 171 -2.38 -3.91 -5.80
N GLY A 172 -1.99 -4.76 -6.75
CA GLY A 172 -2.78 -5.07 -7.95
C GLY A 172 -4.12 -5.71 -7.61
N SER A 173 -4.12 -6.72 -6.73
CA SER A 173 -5.35 -7.38 -6.28
C SER A 173 -6.28 -6.40 -5.57
N VAL A 174 -5.74 -5.61 -4.63
CA VAL A 174 -6.51 -4.58 -3.94
C VAL A 174 -7.12 -3.63 -4.95
N LEU A 175 -6.34 -3.04 -5.87
CA LEU A 175 -6.87 -2.06 -6.83
C LEU A 175 -7.86 -2.65 -7.84
N LEU A 176 -7.63 -3.87 -8.32
CA LEU A 176 -8.54 -4.56 -9.24
C LEU A 176 -9.91 -4.81 -8.62
N PHE A 177 -9.91 -5.23 -7.35
CA PHE A 177 -11.15 -5.49 -6.63
C PHE A 177 -11.66 -4.26 -5.89
N SER A 178 -10.89 -3.18 -5.74
CA SER A 178 -11.25 -1.97 -4.99
C SER A 178 -12.40 -1.19 -5.65
N PRO A 179 -13.09 -0.30 -4.92
CA PRO A 179 -14.14 0.54 -5.50
C PRO A 179 -13.63 1.46 -6.62
N SER A 180 -12.33 1.76 -6.65
CA SER A 180 -11.74 2.57 -7.73
C SER A 180 -11.85 1.89 -9.11
N SER A 181 -12.04 0.57 -9.17
CA SER A 181 -12.31 -0.14 -10.42
C SER A 181 -13.76 -0.01 -10.88
N ALA A 182 -14.72 0.21 -9.96
CA ALA A 182 -16.14 0.39 -10.28
C ALA A 182 -16.44 1.69 -11.06
N LEU A 183 -15.46 2.59 -11.15
CA LEU A 183 -15.54 3.82 -11.95
C LEU A 183 -15.42 3.58 -13.47
N SER A 184 -15.13 2.36 -13.93
CA SER A 184 -14.94 2.09 -15.37
C SER A 184 -16.23 2.12 -16.20
N ASP A 185 -17.40 2.03 -15.58
CA ASP A 185 -18.67 1.82 -16.32
C ASP A 185 -19.30 3.11 -16.85
N GLY A 186 -18.77 4.30 -16.53
CA GLY A 186 -19.37 5.59 -16.93
C GLY A 186 -18.44 6.63 -17.54
N ALA A 187 -17.13 6.50 -17.34
CA ALA A 187 -16.13 7.42 -17.88
C ALA A 187 -14.93 6.63 -18.40
N ASP A 188 -14.38 7.01 -19.55
CA ASP A 188 -13.16 6.47 -20.20
C ASP A 188 -11.86 6.59 -19.34
N SER A 189 -11.99 6.76 -18.03
CA SER A 189 -10.93 7.08 -17.06
C SER A 189 -10.79 6.04 -15.94
N GLY A 190 -11.35 4.83 -16.12
CA GLY A 190 -11.34 3.79 -15.09
C GLY A 190 -9.93 3.46 -14.58
N VAL A 191 -9.71 3.54 -13.26
CA VAL A 191 -8.44 3.24 -12.58
C VAL A 191 -8.09 1.73 -12.61
N PHE A 192 -9.03 0.89 -13.05
CA PHE A 192 -8.89 -0.56 -13.16
C PHE A 192 -7.58 -1.03 -13.84
N TRP A 193 -7.17 -0.35 -14.93
CA TRP A 193 -5.92 -0.66 -15.62
C TRP A 193 -4.67 -0.53 -14.73
N VAL A 194 -4.66 0.36 -13.73
CA VAL A 194 -3.55 0.50 -12.77
C VAL A 194 -3.35 -0.81 -12.03
N GLY A 195 -4.45 -1.44 -11.59
CA GLY A 195 -4.44 -2.76 -10.97
C GLY A 195 -3.89 -3.85 -11.89
N LEU A 196 -4.26 -3.84 -13.18
CA LEU A 196 -3.71 -4.78 -14.17
C LEU A 196 -2.20 -4.59 -14.38
N VAL A 197 -1.74 -3.34 -14.49
CA VAL A 197 -0.32 -3.04 -14.66
C VAL A 197 0.49 -3.50 -13.45
N TYR A 198 -0.06 -3.42 -12.23
CA TYR A 198 0.55 -4.01 -11.04
C TYR A 198 0.70 -5.53 -11.15
N MET A 199 -0.33 -6.24 -11.62
CA MET A 199 -0.28 -7.69 -11.81
C MET A 199 0.78 -8.09 -12.86
N VAL A 200 0.87 -7.34 -13.96
CA VAL A 200 1.91 -7.54 -14.98
C VAL A 200 3.30 -7.27 -14.40
N ALA A 201 3.47 -6.18 -13.63
CA ALA A 201 4.72 -5.87 -12.95
C ALA A 201 5.13 -6.96 -11.96
N SER A 202 4.19 -7.56 -11.22
CA SER A 202 4.43 -8.72 -10.36
C SER A 202 5.00 -9.90 -11.15
N GLY A 203 4.37 -10.23 -12.29
CA GLY A 203 4.86 -11.28 -13.20
C GLY A 203 6.26 -10.99 -13.73
N MET A 204 6.57 -9.73 -14.05
CA MET A 204 7.91 -9.34 -14.49
C MET A 204 8.96 -9.43 -13.38
N PHE A 205 8.63 -9.00 -12.16
CA PHE A 205 9.53 -9.19 -11.00
C PHE A 205 9.75 -10.68 -10.70
N PHE A 206 8.72 -11.51 -10.82
CA PHE A 206 8.82 -12.96 -10.65
C PHE A 206 9.75 -13.59 -11.70
N LEU A 207 9.58 -13.23 -12.97
CA LEU A 207 10.47 -13.66 -14.04
C LEU A 207 11.92 -13.20 -13.80
N ALA A 208 12.12 -11.96 -13.37
CA ALA A 208 13.44 -11.44 -13.01
C ALA A 208 14.07 -12.19 -11.83
N ALA A 209 13.28 -12.59 -10.83
CA ALA A 209 13.75 -13.41 -9.71
C ALA A 209 14.20 -14.81 -10.17
N LEU A 210 13.45 -15.45 -11.08
CA LEU A 210 13.84 -16.73 -11.67
C LEU A 210 15.12 -16.61 -12.51
N LEU A 211 15.26 -15.55 -13.30
CA LEU A 211 16.49 -15.27 -14.07
C LEU A 211 17.67 -14.99 -13.14
N GLY A 212 17.47 -14.23 -12.07
CA GLY A 212 18.50 -13.98 -11.05
C GLY A 212 18.95 -15.27 -10.36
N TRP A 213 18.02 -16.15 -10.03
CA TRP A 213 18.33 -17.47 -9.47
C TRP A 213 19.14 -18.31 -10.45
N PHE A 214 18.72 -18.38 -11.73
CA PHE A 214 19.45 -19.06 -12.79
C PHE A 214 20.89 -18.51 -12.94
N ILE A 215 21.05 -17.20 -12.99
CA ILE A 215 22.38 -16.55 -13.08
C ILE A 215 23.27 -16.93 -11.88
N SER A 216 22.70 -17.03 -10.68
CA SER A 216 23.43 -17.38 -9.47
C SER A 216 23.82 -18.86 -9.41
N ALA A 217 22.95 -19.76 -9.89
CA ALA A 217 23.14 -21.20 -9.77
C ALA A 217 24.11 -21.77 -10.81
N PHE A 218 24.18 -21.18 -12.01
CA PHE A 218 24.99 -21.71 -13.11
C PHE A 218 26.40 -21.12 -13.14
N SER A 219 27.41 -21.98 -12.96
CA SER A 219 28.83 -21.68 -13.19
C SER A 219 29.19 -21.78 -14.67
N VAL A 220 30.09 -20.91 -15.15
CA VAL A 220 30.57 -20.94 -16.54
C VAL A 220 31.75 -21.90 -16.65
N LEU A 221 31.55 -23.05 -17.29
CA LEU A 221 32.60 -24.03 -17.57
C LEU A 221 33.02 -24.02 -19.04
N ASN A 222 32.06 -23.80 -19.96
CA ASN A 222 32.31 -23.77 -21.40
C ASN A 222 31.86 -22.45 -22.06
N ASN A 223 32.35 -22.17 -23.27
CA ASN A 223 31.92 -21.04 -24.10
C ASN A 223 30.41 -21.03 -24.38
N ARG A 224 29.79 -22.21 -24.49
CA ARG A 224 28.33 -22.33 -24.68
C ARG A 224 27.56 -21.86 -23.44
N ASP A 225 28.03 -22.21 -22.24
CA ASP A 225 27.42 -21.79 -20.97
C ASP A 225 27.59 -20.29 -20.77
N LYS A 226 28.75 -19.74 -21.16
CA LYS A 226 28.98 -18.29 -21.18
C LYS A 226 27.92 -17.56 -22.02
N ARG A 227 27.62 -18.07 -23.22
CA ARG A 227 26.59 -17.48 -24.10
C ARG A 227 25.20 -17.57 -23.49
N HIS A 228 24.82 -18.72 -22.91
CA HIS A 228 23.52 -18.87 -22.25
C HIS A 228 23.37 -17.93 -21.04
N LYS A 229 24.41 -17.80 -20.21
CA LYS A 229 24.43 -16.88 -19.08
C LYS A 229 24.35 -15.42 -19.52
N GLN A 230 25.05 -15.05 -20.60
CA GLN A 230 24.97 -13.71 -21.17
C GLN A 230 23.57 -13.38 -21.70
N ILE A 231 22.90 -14.33 -22.36
CA ILE A 231 21.50 -14.18 -22.79
C ILE A 231 20.59 -14.00 -21.57
N ALA A 232 20.75 -14.79 -20.51
CA ALA A 232 19.96 -14.65 -19.29
C ALA A 232 20.15 -13.27 -18.63
N ILE A 233 21.37 -12.74 -18.61
CA ILE A 233 21.66 -11.37 -18.11
C ILE A 233 20.96 -10.31 -18.97
N LEU A 234 21.01 -10.43 -20.30
CA LEU A 234 20.33 -9.49 -21.20
C LEU A 234 18.80 -9.54 -21.03
N LEU A 235 18.23 -10.73 -20.91
CA LEU A 235 16.80 -10.90 -20.62
C LEU A 235 16.43 -10.28 -19.27
N PHE A 236 17.25 -10.49 -18.24
CA PHE A 236 17.05 -9.87 -16.93
C PHE A 236 17.03 -8.33 -17.02
N ILE A 237 17.99 -7.73 -17.72
CA ILE A 237 18.05 -6.28 -17.92
C ILE A 237 16.79 -5.79 -18.67
N ALA A 238 16.38 -6.48 -19.74
CA ALA A 238 15.20 -6.12 -20.51
C ALA A 238 13.91 -6.20 -19.67
N THR A 239 13.73 -7.27 -18.91
CA THR A 239 12.58 -7.43 -17.99
C THR A 239 12.55 -6.34 -16.93
N MET A 240 13.71 -5.98 -16.34
CA MET A 240 13.76 -4.92 -15.34
C MET A 240 13.52 -3.53 -15.93
N LEU A 241 13.96 -3.27 -17.17
CA LEU A 241 13.67 -2.03 -17.87
C LEU A 241 12.16 -1.88 -18.14
N LEU A 242 11.49 -2.94 -18.61
CA LEU A 242 10.04 -2.95 -18.77
C LEU A 242 9.33 -2.74 -17.42
N THR A 243 9.83 -3.35 -16.36
CA THR A 243 9.28 -3.18 -15.00
C THR A 243 9.41 -1.75 -14.51
N VAL A 244 10.57 -1.10 -14.72
CA VAL A 244 10.76 0.34 -14.41
C VAL A 244 9.74 1.19 -15.13
N LEU A 245 9.51 0.95 -16.43
CA LEU A 245 8.53 1.70 -17.22
C LEU A 245 7.10 1.49 -16.71
N SER A 246 6.70 0.25 -16.43
CA SER A 246 5.37 -0.08 -15.90
C SER A 246 5.13 0.56 -14.54
N VAL A 247 6.09 0.47 -13.63
CA VAL A 247 5.97 1.05 -12.28
C VAL A 247 6.02 2.58 -12.32
N ALA A 248 6.83 3.19 -13.20
CA ALA A 248 6.83 4.63 -13.42
C ALA A 248 5.50 5.12 -13.99
N ALA A 249 4.87 4.35 -14.89
CA ALA A 249 3.54 4.63 -15.40
C ALA A 249 2.51 4.60 -14.27
N ILE A 250 2.48 3.54 -13.44
CA ILE A 250 1.63 3.43 -12.25
C ILE A 250 1.79 4.64 -11.33
N LEU A 251 3.03 4.99 -10.99
CA LEU A 251 3.35 6.12 -10.10
C LEU A 251 2.79 7.43 -10.68
N SER A 252 3.11 7.71 -11.93
CA SER A 252 2.73 8.96 -12.59
C SER A 252 1.22 9.07 -12.75
N THR A 253 0.55 8.01 -13.18
CA THR A 253 -0.89 7.99 -13.37
C THR A 253 -1.62 8.09 -12.03
N SER A 254 -1.17 7.36 -11.00
CA SER A 254 -1.76 7.45 -9.66
C SER A 254 -1.69 8.86 -9.09
N LEU A 255 -0.55 9.56 -9.28
CA LEU A 255 -0.41 10.96 -8.89
C LEU A 255 -1.33 11.89 -9.69
N ILE A 256 -1.35 11.75 -11.02
CA ILE A 256 -2.21 12.56 -11.90
C ILE A 256 -3.69 12.38 -11.54
N TYR A 257 -4.15 11.13 -11.39
CA TYR A 257 -5.53 10.82 -11.02
C TYR A 257 -5.87 11.32 -9.62
N SER A 258 -4.96 11.17 -8.65
CA SER A 258 -5.20 11.69 -7.29
C SER A 258 -5.41 13.21 -7.27
N ALA A 259 -4.75 13.94 -8.18
CA ALA A 259 -4.90 15.38 -8.29
C ALA A 259 -6.12 15.79 -9.14
N SER A 260 -6.47 15.01 -10.17
CA SER A 260 -7.57 15.34 -11.09
C SER A 260 -8.95 14.97 -10.55
N ILE A 261 -9.05 13.96 -9.68
CA ILE A 261 -10.31 13.49 -9.08
C ILE A 261 -11.07 14.60 -8.33
N VAL A 262 -10.37 15.63 -7.84
CA VAL A 262 -10.99 16.80 -7.18
C VAL A 262 -12.02 17.53 -8.08
N ARG A 263 -11.98 17.33 -9.39
CA ARG A 263 -12.75 18.12 -10.37
C ARG A 263 -13.79 17.33 -11.17
N ILE A 264 -14.01 16.06 -10.82
CA ILE A 264 -14.96 15.22 -11.55
C ILE A 264 -16.27 15.24 -10.77
N ASP A 265 -17.32 15.82 -11.35
CA ASP A 265 -18.68 15.63 -10.85
C ASP A 265 -19.06 14.18 -11.11
N TYR A 266 -19.34 13.44 -10.03
CA TYR A 266 -19.75 12.04 -10.14
C TYR A 266 -21.25 11.98 -10.40
N ASP A 267 -21.65 11.10 -11.32
CA ASP A 267 -23.04 10.68 -11.40
C ASP A 267 -23.42 9.99 -10.09
N ASP A 268 -24.65 10.21 -9.60
CA ASP A 268 -25.16 9.64 -8.36
C ASP A 268 -25.02 8.11 -8.33
N LYS A 269 -25.15 7.48 -9.48
CA LYS A 269 -24.95 6.04 -9.66
C LYS A 269 -23.50 5.62 -9.43
N ALA A 270 -22.53 6.39 -9.90
CA ALA A 270 -21.11 6.10 -9.71
C ALA A 270 -20.69 6.32 -8.25
N ARG A 271 -21.16 7.40 -7.62
CA ARG A 271 -20.99 7.66 -6.18
C ARG A 271 -21.56 6.49 -5.36
N GLY A 272 -22.80 6.11 -5.65
CA GLY A 272 -23.50 5.02 -4.97
C GLY A 272 -22.83 3.66 -5.14
N ASN A 273 -22.30 3.34 -6.33
CA ASN A 273 -21.51 2.12 -6.56
C ASN A 273 -20.30 2.03 -5.64
N VAL A 274 -19.55 3.13 -5.53
CA VAL A 274 -18.35 3.19 -4.69
C VAL A 274 -18.71 3.10 -3.22
N ALA A 275 -19.72 3.85 -2.79
CA ALA A 275 -20.20 3.84 -1.40
C ALA A 275 -20.70 2.45 -0.98
N CYS A 276 -21.55 1.81 -1.80
CA CYS A 276 -22.06 0.47 -1.52
C CYS A 276 -20.96 -0.60 -1.51
N TYR A 277 -19.93 -0.46 -2.35
CA TYR A 277 -18.79 -1.37 -2.30
C TYR A 277 -17.99 -1.19 -1.00
N LEU A 278 -17.77 0.07 -0.59
CA LEU A 278 -17.01 0.39 0.63
C LEU A 278 -17.77 -0.04 1.90
N ASP A 279 -19.08 0.11 1.90
CA ASP A 279 -19.95 -0.21 3.03
C ASP A 279 -20.11 -1.71 3.25
N THR A 280 -19.12 -2.31 3.90
CA THR A 280 -19.13 -3.73 4.28
C THR A 280 -20.04 -4.07 5.47
N ALA A 281 -20.65 -3.05 6.11
CA ALA A 281 -21.40 -3.22 7.36
C ALA A 281 -22.91 -3.03 7.19
N ASP A 282 -23.41 -2.95 5.95
CA ASP A 282 -24.80 -2.67 5.62
C ASP A 282 -25.32 -1.41 6.33
N SER A 283 -24.45 -0.41 6.53
CA SER A 283 -24.80 0.87 7.16
C SER A 283 -25.58 1.80 6.22
N CYS A 284 -25.48 1.54 4.91
CA CYS A 284 -25.96 2.38 3.84
C CYS A 284 -27.30 1.88 3.25
N THR A 285 -28.15 2.81 2.80
CA THR A 285 -29.44 2.44 2.18
C THR A 285 -29.30 2.10 0.69
N ASN A 286 -30.24 1.28 0.21
CA ASN A 286 -30.43 0.99 -1.23
C ASN A 286 -29.21 0.39 -1.96
N CYS A 287 -28.35 -0.34 -1.25
CA CYS A 287 -27.29 -1.10 -1.90
C CYS A 287 -27.81 -2.40 -2.54
N PRO A 288 -27.39 -2.75 -3.77
CA PRO A 288 -27.82 -3.97 -4.43
C PRO A 288 -27.27 -5.20 -3.70
N LYS A 289 -28.13 -5.91 -2.98
CA LYS A 289 -27.77 -7.13 -2.22
C LYS A 289 -27.58 -8.37 -3.10
N SER A 290 -27.98 -8.32 -4.37
CA SER A 290 -27.87 -9.45 -5.30
C SER A 290 -27.68 -8.97 -6.73
N PRO A 291 -26.83 -9.65 -7.52
CA PRO A 291 -26.62 -9.31 -8.93
C PRO A 291 -27.94 -9.45 -9.70
N GLY A 292 -28.44 -8.33 -10.24
CA GLY A 292 -29.69 -8.26 -10.99
C GLY A 292 -30.85 -7.57 -10.28
N HIS A 293 -30.74 -7.29 -8.97
CA HIS A 293 -31.70 -6.43 -8.27
C HIS A 293 -31.16 -5.00 -8.22
N GLN A 294 -31.70 -4.12 -9.06
CA GLN A 294 -31.43 -2.68 -8.99
C GLN A 294 -32.54 -2.03 -8.15
N PRO A 295 -32.26 -1.62 -6.91
CA PRO A 295 -33.25 -0.89 -6.11
C PRO A 295 -33.59 0.43 -6.81
N GLU A 296 -34.88 0.79 -6.77
CA GLU A 296 -35.37 2.07 -7.26
C GLU A 296 -34.89 3.18 -6.31
N GLY A 297 -34.18 4.18 -6.84
CA GLY A 297 -33.71 5.34 -6.08
C GLY A 297 -32.20 5.56 -6.11
N VAL A 298 -31.75 6.60 -5.40
CA VAL A 298 -30.33 6.93 -5.24
C VAL A 298 -29.68 5.91 -4.30
N TRP A 299 -28.58 5.31 -4.73
CA TRP A 299 -27.84 4.34 -3.92
C TRP A 299 -26.96 5.10 -2.93
N CYS A 300 -27.00 4.71 -1.65
CA CYS A 300 -26.19 5.33 -0.61
C CYS A 300 -26.30 6.87 -0.49
N PRO A 301 -27.49 7.47 -0.38
CA PRO A 301 -27.64 8.93 -0.24
C PRO A 301 -26.90 9.53 0.98
N GLU A 302 -26.56 8.72 1.98
CA GLU A 302 -25.83 9.14 3.19
C GLU A 302 -24.39 9.55 2.89
N TRP A 303 -23.80 9.01 1.82
CA TRP A 303 -22.42 9.27 1.41
C TRP A 303 -22.33 10.49 0.51
N THR A 304 -21.50 11.47 0.87
CA THR A 304 -21.29 12.65 0.01
C THR A 304 -20.22 12.40 -1.06
N ASP A 305 -20.28 13.14 -2.17
CA ASP A 305 -19.23 13.12 -3.21
C ASP A 305 -17.84 13.38 -2.62
N GLU A 306 -17.74 14.35 -1.70
CA GLU A 306 -16.48 14.68 -1.05
C GLU A 306 -15.88 13.51 -0.26
N GLU A 307 -16.72 12.69 0.38
CA GLU A 307 -16.28 11.51 1.14
C GLU A 307 -15.75 10.43 0.21
N VAL A 308 -16.48 10.14 -0.87
CA VAL A 308 -16.06 9.18 -1.90
C VAL A 308 -14.73 9.64 -2.53
N VAL A 309 -14.63 10.91 -2.88
CA VAL A 309 -13.40 11.53 -3.40
C VAL A 309 -12.24 11.39 -2.42
N LYS A 310 -12.43 11.66 -1.14
CA LYS A 310 -11.39 11.54 -0.10
C LYS A 310 -10.85 10.10 -0.01
N VAL A 311 -11.72 9.09 -0.07
CA VAL A 311 -11.32 7.68 -0.02
C VAL A 311 -10.52 7.30 -1.26
N LEU A 312 -11.04 7.62 -2.46
CA LEU A 312 -10.37 7.31 -3.73
C LEU A 312 -9.01 8.00 -3.86
N GLN A 313 -8.92 9.27 -3.48
CA GLN A 313 -7.65 10.01 -3.44
C GLN A 313 -6.63 9.33 -2.54
N THR A 314 -7.06 8.86 -1.36
CA THR A 314 -6.16 8.20 -0.41
C THR A 314 -5.66 6.86 -0.97
N GLN A 315 -6.53 6.07 -1.59
CA GLN A 315 -6.13 4.82 -2.26
C GLN A 315 -5.10 5.07 -3.37
N LEU A 316 -5.31 6.10 -4.20
CA LEU A 316 -4.38 6.45 -5.28
C LEU A 316 -3.05 7.00 -4.77
N LYS A 317 -3.03 7.77 -3.68
CA LYS A 317 -1.78 8.21 -3.05
C LYS A 317 -1.00 7.05 -2.45
N GLN A 318 -1.68 6.09 -1.82
CA GLN A 318 -1.05 4.86 -1.33
C GLN A 318 -0.49 4.03 -2.48
N SER A 319 -1.24 3.89 -3.58
CA SER A 319 -0.75 3.29 -4.83
C SER A 319 0.50 4.01 -5.36
N ALA A 320 0.49 5.34 -5.46
CA ALA A 320 1.65 6.12 -5.88
C ALA A 320 2.87 5.86 -4.97
N THR A 321 2.67 5.84 -3.65
CA THR A 321 3.74 5.57 -2.68
C THR A 321 4.34 4.18 -2.88
N LEU A 322 3.49 3.16 -3.04
CA LEU A 322 3.93 1.81 -3.37
C LEU A 322 4.69 1.77 -4.69
N GLY A 323 4.17 2.45 -5.73
CA GLY A 323 4.84 2.62 -7.01
C GLY A 323 6.25 3.23 -6.87
N ALA A 324 6.41 4.28 -6.08
CA ALA A 324 7.71 4.92 -5.84
C ALA A 324 8.73 3.96 -5.20
N ILE A 325 8.29 3.17 -4.22
CA ILE A 325 9.14 2.17 -3.56
C ILE A 325 9.55 1.08 -4.55
N LEU A 326 8.59 0.51 -5.28
CA LEU A 326 8.85 -0.51 -6.29
C LEU A 326 9.79 -0.01 -7.40
N LEU A 327 9.72 1.28 -7.73
CA LEU A 327 10.61 1.91 -8.70
C LEU A 327 12.06 1.90 -8.20
N ILE A 328 12.29 2.19 -6.92
CA ILE A 328 13.63 2.10 -6.29
C ILE A 328 14.16 0.67 -6.35
N TYR A 329 13.32 -0.33 -6.07
CA TYR A 329 13.68 -1.75 -6.21
C TYR A 329 14.06 -2.10 -7.64
N ALA A 330 13.23 -1.70 -8.61
CA ALA A 330 13.45 -1.97 -10.03
C ALA A 330 14.74 -1.32 -10.54
N PHE A 331 15.01 -0.06 -10.20
CA PHE A 331 16.26 0.62 -10.55
C PHE A 331 17.49 -0.02 -9.90
N SER A 332 17.39 -0.42 -8.63
CA SER A 332 18.50 -1.05 -7.92
C SER A 332 18.90 -2.38 -8.58
N ALA A 333 17.92 -3.20 -8.95
CA ALA A 333 18.15 -4.45 -9.63
C ALA A 333 18.55 -4.27 -11.11
N LEU A 334 18.05 -3.24 -11.79
CA LEU A 334 18.51 -2.88 -13.14
C LEU A 334 19.99 -2.47 -13.13
N ARG A 335 20.41 -1.64 -12.17
CA ARG A 335 21.82 -1.28 -11.96
C ARG A 335 22.68 -2.52 -11.73
N PHE A 336 22.20 -3.45 -10.90
CA PHE A 336 22.88 -4.72 -10.68
C PHE A 336 23.07 -5.49 -12.01
N GLY A 337 22.01 -5.60 -12.83
CA GLY A 337 22.08 -6.26 -14.13
C GLY A 337 23.16 -5.66 -15.05
N PHE A 338 23.26 -4.33 -15.13
CA PHE A 338 24.30 -3.66 -15.93
C PHE A 338 25.73 -3.91 -15.42
N ILE A 339 25.93 -3.86 -14.10
CA ILE A 339 27.24 -4.15 -13.48
C ILE A 339 27.63 -5.59 -13.82
N LEU A 340 26.72 -6.54 -13.62
CA LEU A 340 26.94 -7.94 -13.92
C LEU A 340 27.28 -8.17 -15.40
N HIS A 341 26.55 -7.53 -16.32
CA HIS A 341 26.85 -7.59 -17.75
C HIS A 341 28.25 -7.06 -18.08
N SER A 342 28.67 -5.95 -17.46
CA SER A 342 30.02 -5.42 -17.66
C SER A 342 31.10 -6.36 -17.13
N HIS A 343 30.89 -7.04 -16.01
CA HIS A 343 31.85 -8.01 -15.49
C HIS A 343 31.93 -9.26 -16.37
N PHE A 344 30.79 -9.82 -16.78
CA PHE A 344 30.75 -11.03 -17.61
C PHE A 344 31.27 -10.82 -19.03
N SER A 345 31.07 -9.64 -19.61
CA SER A 345 31.59 -9.33 -20.96
C SER A 345 33.12 -9.28 -21.00
N ARG A 346 33.78 -8.90 -19.89
CA ARG A 346 35.24 -8.83 -19.77
C ARG A 346 35.89 -10.14 -19.31
N TYR A 347 35.11 -11.09 -18.79
CA TYR A 347 35.63 -12.36 -18.30
C TYR A 347 36.21 -13.22 -19.44
N GLN A 348 37.52 -13.45 -19.45
CA GLN A 348 38.18 -14.40 -20.33
C GLN A 348 38.20 -15.77 -19.64
N ILE A 349 37.89 -16.84 -20.39
CA ILE A 349 37.98 -18.21 -19.87
C ILE A 349 39.43 -18.63 -20.06
N ASP A 350 40.21 -18.59 -18.98
CA ASP A 350 41.55 -19.16 -18.98
C ASP A 350 41.41 -20.68 -18.92
N TYR A 351 41.74 -21.35 -20.03
CA TYR A 351 41.87 -22.80 -20.07
C TYR A 351 43.16 -23.18 -19.34
N VAL A 352 43.04 -23.72 -18.12
CA VAL A 352 44.16 -24.35 -17.39
C VAL A 352 44.25 -25.82 -17.75
#